data_AF-A0A1G2QXY0-F1
#
_entry.id   AF-A0A1G2QXY0-F1
#
_cell.length_a   1.000
_cell.length_b   1.000
_cell.length_c   1.000
_cell.angle_alpha   90.00
_cell.angle_beta   90.00
_cell.angle_gamma   90.00
#
_symmetry.space_group_name_H-M   'P 1'
#
loop_
_entity.id
_entity.type
_entity.pdbx_description
1 polymer ?
#
loop_
_entity_poly.entity_id
_entity_poly.type
_entity_poly.pdbx_seq_one_letter_code
_entity_poly.pdbx_strand_id
1 'polypeptide(L)'
;MAGFEVVVPRDVQKQIRSIPLPWRARIERGIDLLGYNPFLGEKMQGKFEGKRKIRVWPYRIFYYIYKQDKRVLVVEIQHRGSAGYK
;
A
#
# COMPACT_ATOMS: atom_id res chain seq x y z
N MET A 1 18.04 -5.70 11.91
CA MET A 1 17.02 -4.62 11.93
C MET A 1 15.65 -5.26 11.78
N ALA A 2 14.73 -5.02 12.71
CA ALA A 2 13.41 -5.66 12.69
C ALA A 2 12.52 -4.98 11.63
N GLY A 3 12.53 -5.50 10.41
CA GLY A 3 11.58 -5.12 9.36
C GLY A 3 10.19 -5.71 9.62
N PHE A 4 9.17 -5.11 9.03
CA PHE A 4 7.83 -5.67 8.99
C PHE A 4 7.70 -6.61 7.77
N GLU A 5 6.99 -7.72 7.94
CA GLU A 5 6.63 -8.61 6.84
C GLU A 5 5.54 -7.94 5.99
N VAL A 6 5.82 -7.70 4.70
CA VAL A 6 4.83 -7.10 3.79
C VAL A 6 4.09 -8.20 3.04
N VAL A 7 2.81 -8.33 3.31
CA VAL A 7 1.90 -9.28 2.66
C VAL A 7 1.13 -8.55 1.57
N VAL A 8 1.31 -9.01 0.33
CA VAL A 8 0.58 -8.51 -0.84
C VAL A 8 -0.34 -9.62 -1.36
N PRO A 9 -1.66 -9.50 -1.15
CA PRO A 9 -2.65 -10.47 -1.63
C PRO A 9 -2.58 -10.67 -3.15
N ARG A 10 -2.97 -11.86 -3.62
CA ARG A 10 -2.89 -12.23 -5.03
C ARG A 10 -3.63 -11.26 -5.96
N ASP A 11 -4.75 -10.71 -5.52
CA ASP A 11 -5.53 -9.76 -6.32
C ASP A 11 -4.85 -8.40 -6.44
N VAL A 12 -4.19 -7.93 -5.38
CA VAL A 12 -3.33 -6.74 -5.42
C VAL A 12 -2.13 -6.98 -6.34
N GLN A 13 -1.52 -8.16 -6.28
CA GLN A 13 -0.43 -8.50 -7.22
C GLN A 13 -0.90 -8.47 -8.68
N LYS A 14 -2.11 -8.96 -8.98
CA LYS A 14 -2.70 -8.85 -10.33
C LYS A 14 -2.90 -7.38 -10.71
N GLN A 15 -3.38 -6.55 -9.78
CA GLN A 15 -3.53 -5.11 -9.99
C GLN A 15 -2.19 -4.45 -10.32
N ILE A 16 -1.13 -4.74 -9.56
CA ILE A 16 0.23 -4.23 -9.81
C ILE A 16 0.74 -4.64 -11.19
N ARG A 17 0.51 -5.89 -11.60
CA ARG A 17 0.91 -6.38 -12.92
C ARG A 17 0.21 -5.67 -14.08
N SER A 18 -1.00 -5.14 -13.85
CA SER A 18 -1.76 -4.37 -14.85
C SER A 18 -1.30 -2.92 -14.96
N ILE A 19 -0.52 -2.42 -14.00
CA ILE A 19 -0.02 -1.04 -13.99
C ILE A 19 1.16 -0.91 -14.97
N PRO A 20 1.25 0.20 -15.74
CA PRO A 20 2.38 0.43 -16.64
C PRO A 20 3.73 0.37 -15.93
N LEU A 21 4.73 -0.21 -16.61
CA LEU A 21 6.09 -0.40 -16.10
C LEU A 21 6.72 0.80 -15.34
N PRO A 22 6.65 2.06 -15.83
CA PRO A 22 7.29 3.18 -15.11
C PRO A 22 6.68 3.43 -13.73
N TRP A 23 5.41 3.06 -13.53
CA TRP A 23 4.71 3.21 -12.26
C TRP A 23 4.85 1.99 -11.37
N ARG A 24 4.89 0.79 -11.97
CA ARG A 24 5.07 -0.47 -11.27
C ARG A 24 6.33 -0.47 -10.40
N ALA A 25 7.48 -0.07 -10.97
CA ALA A 25 8.74 0.00 -10.22
C ALA A 25 8.67 0.98 -9.04
N ARG A 26 7.92 2.08 -9.17
CA ARG A 26 7.73 3.04 -8.08
C ARG A 26 6.84 2.48 -6.98
N ILE A 27 5.82 1.71 -7.34
CA ILE A 27 4.93 1.04 -6.40
C ILE A 27 5.69 -0.04 -5.64
N GLU A 28 6.47 -0.88 -6.33
CA GLU A 28 7.30 -1.93 -5.71
C GLU A 28 8.27 -1.32 -4.70
N ARG A 29 9.00 -0.25 -5.06
CA ARG A 29 9.83 0.51 -4.10
C ARG A 29 9.03 1.06 -2.92
N GLY A 30 7.81 1.53 -3.17
CA GLY A 30 6.90 2.01 -2.12
C GLY A 30 6.52 0.89 -1.15
N ILE A 31 6.27 -0.32 -1.64
CA ILE A 31 5.98 -1.51 -0.84
C ILE A 31 7.21 -1.93 -0.03
N ASP A 32 8.40 -1.94 -0.64
CA ASP A 32 9.65 -2.25 0.06
C ASP A 32 9.89 -1.31 1.24
N LEU A 33 9.65 -0.01 1.04
CA LEU A 33 9.75 1.00 2.11
C LEU A 33 8.79 0.73 3.27
N LEU A 34 7.62 0.11 3.04
CA LEU A 34 6.71 -0.28 4.12
C LEU A 34 7.29 -1.41 4.99
N GLY A 35 8.11 -2.28 4.40
CA GLY A 35 8.84 -3.31 5.15
C GLY A 35 9.88 -2.71 6.09
N TYR A 36 10.51 -1.60 5.69
CA TYR A 36 11.46 -0.89 6.56
C TYR A 36 10.76 0.01 7.58
N ASN A 37 9.77 0.78 7.14
CA ASN A 37 9.02 1.69 8.00
C ASN A 37 7.55 1.75 7.58
N PRO A 38 6.69 0.95 8.21
CA PRO A 38 5.27 0.93 7.88
C PRO A 38 4.54 2.21 8.30
N PHE A 39 5.15 3.05 9.14
CA PHE A 39 4.52 4.27 9.66
C PHE A 39 4.66 5.48 8.73
N LEU A 40 5.35 5.33 7.59
CA LEU A 40 5.56 6.38 6.58
C LEU A 40 4.28 6.91 5.95
N GLY A 41 3.21 6.12 5.90
CA GLY A 41 1.95 6.55 5.29
C GLY A 41 1.09 7.41 6.21
N GLU A 42 0.25 8.25 5.60
CA GLU A 42 -0.75 9.04 6.29
C GLU A 42 -1.79 8.10 6.94
N LYS A 43 -2.11 8.34 8.22
CA LYS A 43 -3.22 7.67 8.91
C LYS A 43 -4.55 8.13 8.30
N MET A 44 -5.45 7.18 8.06
CA MET A 44 -6.83 7.49 7.71
C MET A 44 -7.68 7.59 8.98
N GLN A 45 -8.73 8.42 8.93
CA GLN A 45 -9.66 8.66 10.03
C GLN A 45 -11.09 8.24 9.64
N GLY A 46 -12.00 8.18 10.62
CA GLY A 46 -13.40 7.83 10.42
C GLY A 46 -13.59 6.35 10.11
N LYS A 47 -14.44 5.99 9.13
CA LYS A 47 -14.70 4.59 8.75
C LYS A 47 -13.48 3.78 8.26
N PHE A 48 -12.35 4.45 8.05
CA PHE A 48 -11.08 3.84 7.64
C PHE A 48 -10.02 3.90 8.74
N GLU A 49 -10.44 4.13 9.99
CA GLU A 49 -9.54 4.11 11.13
C GLU A 49 -8.77 2.79 11.20
N GLY A 50 -7.45 2.88 11.44
CA GLY A 50 -6.52 1.76 11.36
C GLY A 50 -5.92 1.50 9.98
N LYS A 51 -6.51 2.03 8.90
CA LYS A 51 -5.93 1.99 7.55
C LYS A 51 -4.95 3.14 7.35
N ARG A 52 -3.92 2.91 6.55
CA ARG A 52 -2.94 3.91 6.14
C ARG A 52 -2.85 3.98 4.64
N LYS A 53 -2.41 5.13 4.14
CA LYS A 53 -2.16 5.36 2.71
C LYS A 53 -0.79 5.98 2.50
N ILE A 54 -0.06 5.50 1.50
CA ILE A 54 1.15 6.15 0.99
C ILE A 54 0.88 6.64 -0.43
N ARG A 55 1.33 7.87 -0.73
CA ARG A 55 1.16 8.50 -2.04
C ARG A 55 2.38 8.19 -2.90
N VAL A 56 2.16 7.50 -4.01
CA VAL A 56 3.16 7.21 -5.03
C VAL A 56 2.64 7.78 -6.34
N TRP A 57 2.75 9.10 -6.55
CA TRP A 57 2.11 9.80 -7.68
C TRP A 57 2.29 9.02 -8.99
N PRO A 58 1.22 8.75 -9.78
CA PRO A 58 -0.18 9.09 -9.58
C PRO A 58 -0.96 8.04 -8.77
N TYR A 59 -0.35 6.99 -8.24
CA TYR A 59 -1.02 5.96 -7.44
C TYR A 59 -1.04 6.26 -5.93
N ARG A 60 -1.93 5.55 -5.22
CA ARG A 60 -2.04 5.51 -3.77
C ARG A 60 -2.08 4.06 -3.33
N ILE A 61 -1.18 3.69 -2.43
CA ILE A 61 -1.13 2.34 -1.85
C ILE A 61 -1.81 2.40 -0.49
N PHE A 62 -2.81 1.56 -0.31
CA PHE A 62 -3.55 1.44 0.94
C PHE A 62 -3.15 0.17 1.67
N TYR A 63 -2.93 0.25 2.98
CA TYR A 63 -2.46 -0.87 3.76
C TYR A 63 -2.89 -0.79 5.23
N TYR A 64 -2.83 -1.95 5.91
CA TYR A 64 -2.97 -2.08 7.37
C TYR A 64 -1.63 -2.41 8.02
N ILE A 65 -1.44 -1.98 9.27
CA ILE A 65 -0.29 -2.36 10.09
C ILE A 65 -0.78 -3.22 11.26
N TYR A 66 -0.34 -4.47 11.29
CA TYR A 66 -0.50 -5.38 12.42
C TYR A 66 0.75 -5.31 13.28
N LYS A 67 0.72 -4.47 14.32
CA LYS A 67 1.89 -4.23 15.19
C LYS A 67 2.32 -5.47 15.97
N GLN A 68 1.36 -6.31 16.37
CA GLN A 68 1.60 -7.53 17.14
C GLN A 68 2.43 -8.53 16.31
N ASP A 69 2.04 -8.73 15.06
CA ASP A 69 2.70 -9.69 14.15
C ASP A 69 3.85 -9.08 13.34
N LYS A 70 4.16 -7.79 13.55
CA LYS A 70 5.06 -6.99 12.70
C LYS A 70 4.75 -7.19 11.21
N ARG A 71 3.47 -7.11 10.85
CA ARG A 71 3.01 -7.36 9.48
C ARG A 71 2.35 -6.14 8.87
N VAL A 72 2.57 -5.93 7.57
CA VAL A 72 1.89 -4.93 6.74
C VAL A 72 1.05 -5.67 5.71
N LEU A 73 -0.25 -5.41 5.67
CA LEU A 73 -1.13 -5.98 4.66
C LEU A 73 -1.47 -4.89 3.64
N VAL A 74 -0.99 -5.06 2.40
CA VAL A 74 -1.39 -4.18 1.30
C VAL A 74 -2.78 -4.60 0.84
N VAL A 75 -3.72 -3.65 0.87
CA VAL A 75 -5.14 -3.91 0.58
C VAL A 75 -5.47 -3.56 -0.86
N GLU A 76 -4.98 -2.42 -1.35
CA GLU A 76 -5.41 -1.89 -2.64
C GLU A 76 -4.44 -0.83 -3.16
N ILE A 77 -4.34 -0.70 -4.49
CA ILE A 77 -3.58 0.36 -5.15
C ILE A 77 -4.50 1.13 -6.09
N GLN A 78 -4.79 2.39 -5.77
CA GLN A 78 -5.69 3.23 -6.58
C GLN A 78 -4.93 4.27 -7.38
N HIS A 79 -5.39 4.54 -8.60
CA HIS A 79 -4.86 5.62 -9.44
C HIS A 79 -5.50 6.98 -9.11
N ARG A 80 -4.74 8.06 -9.19
CA ARG A 80 -5.23 9.44 -9.04
C ARG A 80 -6.03 9.79 -10.29
N GLY A 81 -7.32 9.49 -10.25
CA GLY A 81 -8.23 9.71 -11.36
C GLY A 81 -9.25 8.58 -11.55
N SER A 82 -9.09 7.43 -10.89
CA SER A 82 -10.19 6.47 -10.78
C SER A 82 -11.23 7.06 -9.83
N ALA A 83 -12.22 7.75 -10.39
CA ALA A 83 -13.40 8.18 -9.68
C ALA A 83 -14.18 6.95 -9.18
N GLY A 84 -14.56 7.01 -7.90
CA GLY A 84 -15.68 6.22 -7.36
C GLY A 84 -15.33 4.84 -6.83
N TYR A 85 -15.34 4.74 -5.50
CA TYR A 85 -16.00 3.61 -4.83
C TYR A 85 -17.27 3.24 -5.62
N LYS A 86 -17.38 1.99 -6.09
CA LYS A 86 -18.69 1.37 -6.32
C LYS A 86 -19.04 0.58 -5.07
#